data_AF-X1IP89-F1
#
_entry.id   AF-X1IP89-F1
#
_cell.length_a   1.000
_cell.length_b   1.000
_cell.length_c   1.000
_cell.angle_alpha   90.00
_cell.angle_beta   90.00
_cell.angle_gamma   90.00
#
_symmetry.space_group_name_H-M   'P 1'
#
loop_
_entity.id
_entity.type
_entity.pdbx_description
1 polymer ?
#
loop_
_entity_poly.entity_id
_entity_poly.type
_entity_poly.pdbx_seq_one_letter_code
_entity_poly.pdbx_strand_id
1 'polypeptide(L)'
;NKDLGEVDFVVISHDHWDHVGGLSYIEEVNPGVTVYVPSLMDSQTFNTINQSNLNVIKINETTIIQPGFAIIGEVNGPPYEQALVVNVKDVGLVCFVGCSHPGVENLVGKATTDLEHEPYMVIGGFHMGNTIEQEIHDTIERLLELGVKKIFPIHCSGDLFRQYMADHYPQQYGQANVGFQMTINIFTINPIVYFVVIPALIVSLTVLTGWFIRKKIKRSKASSN
;
A
#
# COMPACT_ATOMS: atom_id res chain seq x y z
N ASN A 1 14.62 -13.93 10.99
CA ASN A 1 13.46 -14.82 10.82
C ASN A 1 12.21 -14.13 11.31
N LYS A 2 11.12 -14.25 10.56
CA LYS A 2 9.77 -13.91 11.02
C LYS A 2 9.16 -15.21 11.57
N ASP A 3 8.51 -15.13 12.72
CA ASP A 3 7.79 -16.27 13.30
C ASP A 3 6.38 -16.32 12.69
N LEU A 4 6.05 -17.41 12.00
CA LEU A 4 4.73 -17.60 11.40
C LEU A 4 3.66 -18.01 12.43
N GLY A 5 4.08 -18.44 13.63
CA GLY A 5 3.20 -18.68 14.78
C GLY A 5 2.56 -17.41 15.32
N GLU A 6 3.12 -16.23 15.02
CA GLU A 6 2.62 -14.92 15.46
C GLU A 6 1.68 -14.26 14.44
N VAL A 7 1.39 -14.90 13.30
CA VAL A 7 0.49 -14.35 12.28
C VAL A 7 -0.95 -14.34 12.78
N ASP A 8 -1.61 -13.18 12.74
CA ASP A 8 -3.00 -13.02 13.17
C ASP A 8 -4.01 -13.65 12.19
N PHE A 9 -3.76 -13.50 10.89
CA PHE A 9 -4.61 -14.03 9.81
C PHE A 9 -3.85 -14.16 8.49
N VAL A 10 -4.40 -14.98 7.59
CA VAL A 10 -3.93 -15.17 6.21
C VAL A 10 -5.04 -14.77 5.24
N VAL A 11 -4.69 -14.07 4.15
CA VAL A 11 -5.62 -13.78 3.05
C VAL A 11 -5.11 -14.48 1.80
N ILE A 12 -5.92 -15.38 1.26
CA ILE A 12 -5.66 -16.05 -0.02
C ILE A 12 -6.29 -15.24 -1.14
N SER A 13 -5.50 -14.80 -2.11
CA SER A 13 -6.00 -14.02 -3.24
C SER A 13 -6.89 -14.84 -4.19
N HIS A 14 -6.48 -16.07 -4.51
CA HIS A 14 -7.18 -17.01 -5.40
C HIS A 14 -6.64 -18.44 -5.22
N ASP A 15 -7.22 -19.40 -5.93
CA ASP A 15 -7.09 -20.85 -5.74
C ASP A 15 -5.97 -21.54 -6.53
N HIS A 16 -5.08 -20.81 -7.19
CA HIS A 16 -3.92 -21.44 -7.83
C HIS A 16 -2.93 -21.99 -6.80
N TRP A 17 -2.27 -23.08 -7.17
CA TRP A 17 -1.39 -23.85 -6.27
C TRP A 17 -0.25 -23.01 -5.69
N ASP A 18 0.27 -22.03 -6.44
CA ASP A 18 1.36 -21.15 -6.02
C ASP A 18 0.91 -20.07 -5.02
N HIS A 19 -0.40 -19.95 -4.79
CA HIS A 19 -1.00 -19.06 -3.79
C HIS A 19 -1.51 -19.82 -2.55
N VAL A 20 -1.94 -21.08 -2.69
CA VAL A 20 -2.47 -21.89 -1.57
C VAL A 20 -1.47 -22.91 -1.02
N GLY A 21 -0.43 -23.27 -1.78
CA GLY A 21 0.48 -24.38 -1.47
C GLY A 21 1.31 -24.19 -0.20
N GLY A 22 1.40 -22.97 0.33
CA GLY A 22 2.07 -22.68 1.60
C GLY A 22 1.24 -22.95 2.85
N LEU A 23 -0.08 -23.17 2.72
CA LEU A 23 -0.99 -23.26 3.87
C LEU A 23 -0.69 -24.43 4.81
N SER A 24 -0.20 -25.57 4.29
CA SER A 24 0.16 -26.72 5.13
C SER A 24 1.29 -26.38 6.12
N TYR A 25 2.25 -25.55 5.71
CA TYR A 25 3.33 -25.12 6.60
C TYR A 25 2.86 -24.11 7.65
N ILE A 26 1.84 -23.31 7.33
CA ILE A 26 1.20 -22.41 8.31
C ILE A 26 0.41 -23.23 9.32
N GLU A 27 -0.33 -24.23 8.86
CA GLU A 27 -1.08 -25.15 9.73
C GLU A 27 -0.16 -25.86 10.74
N GLU A 28 1.04 -26.29 10.32
CA GLU A 28 2.01 -26.95 11.20
C GLU A 28 2.44 -26.10 12.41
N VAL A 29 2.50 -24.77 12.24
CA VAL A 29 3.01 -23.84 13.27
C VAL A 29 1.93 -22.99 13.92
N ASN A 30 0.78 -22.82 13.27
CA ASN A 30 -0.35 -22.01 13.72
C ASN A 30 -1.68 -22.62 13.25
N PRO A 31 -2.07 -23.80 13.78
CA PRO A 31 -3.19 -24.57 13.25
C PRO A 31 -4.50 -23.80 13.32
N GLY A 32 -4.74 -22.95 14.33
CA GLY A 32 -6.01 -22.23 14.50
C GLY A 32 -6.10 -20.88 13.79
N VAL A 33 -5.10 -20.49 12.98
CA VAL A 33 -5.10 -19.16 12.35
C VAL A 33 -6.28 -19.00 11.41
N THR A 34 -6.82 -17.78 11.35
CA THR A 34 -7.91 -17.46 10.43
C THR A 34 -7.37 -17.32 9.02
N VAL A 35 -8.00 -17.99 8.06
CA VAL A 35 -7.65 -17.94 6.64
C VAL A 35 -8.85 -17.48 5.84
N TYR A 36 -8.75 -16.30 5.24
CA TYR A 36 -9.78 -15.76 4.37
C TYR A 36 -9.56 -16.22 2.93
N VAL A 37 -10.60 -16.73 2.29
CA VAL A 37 -10.57 -17.27 0.92
C VAL A 37 -11.73 -16.72 0.09
N PRO A 38 -11.61 -16.67 -1.26
CA PRO A 38 -12.73 -16.30 -2.13
C PRO A 38 -13.90 -17.29 -1.96
N SER A 39 -15.11 -16.78 -1.81
CA SER A 39 -16.33 -17.57 -1.65
C SER A 39 -16.61 -18.55 -2.82
N LEU A 40 -16.31 -18.11 -4.05
CA LEU A 40 -16.50 -18.79 -5.31
C LEU A 40 -15.23 -19.50 -5.83
N MET A 41 -14.19 -19.62 -5.00
CA MET A 41 -13.01 -20.42 -5.34
C MET A 41 -13.38 -21.88 -5.68
N ASP A 42 -12.53 -22.58 -6.42
CA ASP A 42 -12.72 -23.98 -6.79
C ASP A 42 -13.07 -24.86 -5.58
N SER A 43 -14.10 -25.68 -5.75
CA SER A 43 -14.66 -26.48 -4.66
C SER A 43 -13.70 -27.57 -4.19
N GLN A 44 -12.87 -28.13 -5.08
CA GLN A 44 -11.88 -29.13 -4.68
C GLN A 44 -10.81 -28.49 -3.80
N THR A 45 -10.29 -27.35 -4.22
CA THR A 45 -9.29 -26.56 -3.47
C THR A 45 -9.84 -26.12 -2.12
N PHE A 46 -11.07 -25.58 -2.09
CA PHE A 46 -11.74 -25.20 -0.84
C PHE A 46 -11.88 -26.40 0.11
N ASN A 47 -12.35 -27.55 -0.38
CA ASN A 47 -12.55 -28.72 0.45
C ASN A 47 -11.22 -29.23 1.05
N THR A 48 -10.12 -29.17 0.31
CA THR A 48 -8.79 -29.50 0.84
C THR A 48 -8.38 -28.55 1.96
N ILE A 49 -8.54 -27.23 1.78
CA ILE A 49 -8.18 -26.25 2.82
C ILE A 49 -9.11 -26.41 4.05
N ASN A 50 -10.40 -26.65 3.85
CA ASN A 50 -11.39 -26.79 4.92
C ASN A 50 -11.28 -28.10 5.72
N GLN A 51 -10.46 -29.06 5.27
CA GLN A 51 -10.13 -30.28 6.01
C GLN A 51 -8.90 -30.13 6.92
N SER A 52 -8.19 -29.00 6.82
CA SER A 52 -7.06 -28.66 7.71
C SER A 52 -7.56 -28.24 9.10
N ASN A 53 -6.62 -27.97 10.01
CA ASN A 53 -6.90 -27.40 11.32
C ASN A 53 -7.18 -25.88 11.31
N LEU A 54 -7.06 -25.22 10.13
CA LEU A 54 -7.20 -23.77 9.93
C LEU A 54 -8.65 -23.31 10.11
N ASN A 55 -8.84 -22.07 10.58
CA ASN A 55 -10.16 -21.43 10.64
C ASN A 55 -10.48 -20.73 9.32
N VAL A 56 -11.10 -21.45 8.39
CA VAL A 56 -11.34 -20.97 7.01
C VAL A 56 -12.62 -20.16 6.92
N ILE A 57 -12.52 -18.93 6.40
CA ILE A 57 -13.65 -18.00 6.22
C ILE A 57 -13.75 -17.59 4.74
N LYS A 58 -14.93 -17.82 4.14
CA LYS A 58 -15.23 -17.35 2.79
C LYS A 58 -15.61 -15.87 2.79
N ILE A 59 -15.05 -15.11 1.86
CA ILE A 59 -15.37 -13.70 1.62
C ILE A 59 -15.97 -13.57 0.21
N ASN A 60 -17.09 -12.86 0.13
CA ASN A 60 -17.75 -12.52 -1.13
C ASN A 60 -17.75 -10.99 -1.29
N GLU A 61 -18.25 -10.29 -0.28
CA GLU A 61 -18.33 -8.82 -0.27
C GLU A 61 -17.12 -8.19 0.42
N THR A 62 -16.85 -6.93 0.09
CA THR A 62 -15.77 -6.17 0.73
C THR A 62 -16.02 -6.09 2.23
N THR A 63 -15.06 -6.59 3.01
CA THR A 63 -15.20 -6.82 4.45
C THR A 63 -14.07 -6.14 5.19
N ILE A 64 -14.40 -5.25 6.13
CA ILE A 64 -13.44 -4.71 7.10
C ILE A 64 -13.18 -5.78 8.14
N ILE A 65 -11.97 -6.35 8.16
CA ILE A 65 -11.60 -7.46 9.04
C ILE A 65 -11.04 -6.97 10.38
N GLN A 66 -10.43 -5.79 10.41
CA GLN A 66 -9.99 -5.09 11.62
C GLN A 66 -9.71 -3.60 11.31
N PRO A 67 -9.54 -2.71 12.30
CA PRO A 67 -9.27 -1.29 12.03
C PRO A 67 -8.09 -1.09 11.07
N GLY A 68 -8.38 -0.46 9.92
CA GLY A 68 -7.38 -0.19 8.88
C GLY A 68 -7.13 -1.34 7.90
N PHE A 69 -7.77 -2.50 8.06
CA PHE A 69 -7.61 -3.65 7.16
C PHE A 69 -8.94 -4.09 6.59
N ALA A 70 -9.01 -4.22 5.27
CA ALA A 70 -10.16 -4.73 4.56
C ALA A 70 -9.73 -5.80 3.55
N ILE A 71 -10.65 -6.71 3.26
CA ILE A 71 -10.53 -7.63 2.13
C ILE A 71 -11.52 -7.12 1.09
N ILE A 72 -11.03 -6.83 -0.10
CA ILE A 72 -11.87 -6.46 -1.24
C ILE A 72 -12.50 -7.72 -1.76
N GLY A 73 -13.84 -7.73 -1.78
CA GLY A 73 -14.64 -8.86 -2.22
C GLY A 73 -14.34 -9.28 -3.65
N GLU A 74 -14.89 -10.44 -4.02
CA GLU A 74 -14.54 -11.13 -5.27
C GLU A 74 -14.76 -10.25 -6.51
N VAL A 75 -13.78 -10.30 -7.41
CA VAL A 75 -13.87 -9.69 -8.73
C VAL A 75 -13.82 -10.79 -9.79
N ASN A 76 -14.68 -10.66 -10.81
CA ASN A 76 -14.84 -11.48 -12.02
C ASN A 76 -13.90 -12.70 -12.14
N GLY A 77 -14.44 -13.91 -12.15
CA GLY A 77 -13.67 -15.14 -12.35
C GLY A 77 -14.17 -16.01 -13.52
N PRO A 78 -13.60 -17.21 -13.71
CA PRO A 78 -12.49 -17.79 -12.92
C PRO A 78 -11.07 -17.41 -13.42
N PRO A 79 -10.05 -17.38 -12.53
CA PRO A 79 -10.16 -17.55 -11.08
C PRO A 79 -10.81 -16.33 -10.44
N TYR A 80 -11.62 -16.56 -9.40
CA TYR A 80 -12.19 -15.47 -8.61
C TYR A 80 -11.10 -14.91 -7.69
N GLU A 81 -10.90 -13.60 -7.73
CA GLU A 81 -9.85 -12.94 -6.94
C GLU A 81 -10.40 -11.99 -5.89
N GLN A 82 -9.72 -11.97 -4.74
CA GLN A 82 -9.84 -10.95 -3.71
C GLN A 82 -8.49 -10.30 -3.43
N ALA A 83 -8.50 -9.12 -2.80
CA ALA A 83 -7.28 -8.39 -2.44
C ALA A 83 -7.31 -7.98 -0.97
N LEU A 84 -6.14 -7.97 -0.32
CA LEU A 84 -5.98 -7.35 0.99
C LEU A 84 -5.69 -5.86 0.79
N VAL A 85 -6.38 -5.00 1.54
CA VAL A 85 -6.17 -3.55 1.52
C VAL A 85 -5.91 -3.05 2.92
N VAL A 86 -4.86 -2.24 3.05
CA VAL A 86 -4.54 -1.52 4.29
C VAL A 86 -4.80 -0.03 4.07
N ASN A 87 -5.74 0.54 4.80
CA ASN A 87 -5.98 1.98 4.82
C ASN A 87 -5.01 2.64 5.80
N VAL A 88 -3.99 3.31 5.26
CA VAL A 88 -2.97 3.99 6.05
C VAL A 88 -3.39 5.46 6.21
N LYS A 89 -3.57 5.88 7.47
CA LYS A 89 -3.98 7.24 7.81
C LYS A 89 -3.07 8.29 7.14
N ASP A 90 -3.70 9.30 6.53
CA ASP A 90 -3.06 10.41 5.82
C ASP A 90 -2.22 10.00 4.59
N VAL A 91 -2.25 8.71 4.19
CA VAL A 91 -1.54 8.17 3.04
C VAL A 91 -2.51 7.65 1.99
N GLY A 92 -3.50 6.84 2.38
CA GLY A 92 -4.48 6.22 1.49
C GLY A 92 -4.40 4.70 1.48
N LEU A 93 -5.05 4.07 0.50
CA LEU A 93 -5.14 2.62 0.39
C LEU A 93 -3.82 2.02 -0.14
N VAL A 94 -3.32 1.01 0.56
CA VAL A 94 -2.24 0.12 0.11
C VAL A 94 -2.84 -1.23 -0.25
N CYS A 95 -2.90 -1.52 -1.54
CA CYS A 95 -3.51 -2.71 -2.09
C CYS A 95 -2.47 -3.82 -2.30
N PHE A 96 -2.71 -4.99 -1.70
CA PHE A 96 -1.94 -6.21 -1.90
C PHE A 96 -2.76 -7.18 -2.74
N VAL A 97 -2.28 -7.45 -3.96
CA VAL A 97 -2.97 -8.30 -4.94
C VAL A 97 -2.19 -9.59 -5.19
N GLY A 98 -2.90 -10.64 -5.58
CA GLY A 98 -2.31 -11.92 -5.96
C GLY A 98 -1.73 -11.90 -7.36
N CYS A 99 -2.53 -12.35 -8.34
CA CYS A 99 -2.17 -12.34 -9.76
C CYS A 99 -2.92 -11.26 -10.53
N SER A 100 -4.06 -10.76 -10.04
CA SER A 100 -4.89 -9.78 -10.75
C SER A 100 -5.37 -10.25 -12.13
N HIS A 101 -5.80 -11.52 -12.26
CA HIS A 101 -6.44 -12.04 -13.49
C HIS A 101 -7.58 -11.13 -14.01
N PRO A 102 -8.41 -10.50 -13.13
CA PRO A 102 -9.45 -9.57 -13.59
C PRO A 102 -8.92 -8.21 -14.06
N GLY A 103 -7.62 -7.94 -13.99
CA GLY A 103 -7.00 -6.62 -14.15
C GLY A 103 -6.73 -5.96 -12.80
N VAL A 104 -5.49 -5.51 -12.58
CA VAL A 104 -5.08 -4.87 -11.32
C VAL A 104 -5.81 -3.56 -11.08
N GLU A 105 -6.08 -2.79 -12.14
CA GLU A 105 -6.83 -1.56 -12.08
C GLU A 105 -8.29 -1.78 -11.62
N ASN A 106 -8.88 -2.94 -11.93
CA ASN A 106 -10.24 -3.27 -11.53
C ASN A 106 -10.31 -3.58 -10.03
N LEU A 107 -9.32 -4.30 -9.49
CA LEU A 107 -9.20 -4.55 -8.05
C LEU A 107 -8.96 -3.25 -7.27
N VAL A 108 -8.06 -2.40 -7.76
CA VAL A 108 -7.79 -1.08 -7.14
C VAL A 108 -9.01 -0.17 -7.23
N GLY A 109 -9.66 -0.07 -8.39
CA GLY A 109 -10.86 0.75 -8.57
C GLY A 109 -12.03 0.29 -7.69
N LYS A 110 -12.21 -1.03 -7.53
CA LYS A 110 -13.16 -1.58 -6.57
C LYS A 110 -12.80 -1.20 -5.13
N ALA A 111 -11.52 -1.31 -4.74
CA ALA A 111 -11.07 -0.90 -3.42
C ALA A 111 -11.37 0.58 -3.13
N THR A 112 -11.07 1.46 -4.08
CA THR A 112 -11.35 2.90 -3.98
C THR A 112 -12.83 3.18 -3.81
N THR A 113 -13.68 2.49 -4.59
CA THR A 113 -15.13 2.67 -4.56
C THR A 113 -15.73 2.14 -3.26
N ASP A 114 -15.42 0.89 -2.90
CA ASP A 114 -16.05 0.21 -1.77
C ASP A 114 -15.63 0.79 -0.42
N LEU A 115 -14.39 1.30 -0.33
CA LEU A 115 -13.86 1.88 0.90
C LEU A 115 -13.99 3.41 0.95
N GLU A 116 -14.39 4.06 -0.14
CA GLU A 116 -14.48 5.53 -0.26
C GLU A 116 -13.18 6.25 0.12
N HIS A 117 -12.03 5.70 -0.28
CA HIS A 117 -10.70 6.25 0.01
C HIS A 117 -9.80 6.20 -1.22
N GLU A 118 -8.96 7.21 -1.39
CA GLU A 118 -7.99 7.30 -2.48
C GLU A 118 -6.91 6.20 -2.37
N PRO A 119 -6.55 5.55 -3.49
CA PRO A 119 -5.46 4.59 -3.49
C PRO A 119 -4.11 5.31 -3.52
N TYR A 120 -3.15 4.75 -2.81
CA TYR A 120 -1.78 5.26 -2.77
C TYR A 120 -0.82 4.29 -3.46
N MET A 121 -0.95 3.00 -3.19
CA MET A 121 0.03 2.00 -3.59
C MET A 121 -0.64 0.68 -3.95
N VAL A 122 -0.09 0.00 -4.96
CA VAL A 122 -0.42 -1.40 -5.26
C VAL A 122 0.85 -2.25 -5.35
N ILE A 123 0.80 -3.43 -4.73
CA ILE A 123 1.89 -4.41 -4.69
C ILE A 123 1.31 -5.78 -5.04
N GLY A 124 1.89 -6.47 -6.02
CA GLY A 124 1.48 -7.84 -6.35
C GLY A 124 1.79 -8.25 -7.78
N GLY A 125 1.28 -9.41 -8.18
CA GLY A 125 1.28 -9.86 -9.56
C GLY A 125 0.14 -9.23 -10.34
N PHE A 126 0.42 -8.83 -11.59
CA PHE A 126 -0.54 -8.14 -12.47
C PHE A 126 -0.98 -8.98 -13.68
N HIS A 127 -0.55 -10.24 -13.76
CA HIS A 127 -0.85 -11.17 -14.85
C HIS A 127 -0.40 -10.70 -16.25
N MET A 128 0.68 -9.91 -16.32
CA MET A 128 1.14 -9.27 -17.56
C MET A 128 2.41 -9.88 -18.18
N GLY A 129 2.82 -11.08 -17.71
CA GLY A 129 4.08 -11.72 -18.10
C GLY A 129 4.31 -11.94 -19.60
N ASN A 130 3.24 -12.04 -20.40
CA ASN A 130 3.30 -12.28 -21.84
C ASN A 130 2.49 -11.23 -22.64
N THR A 131 2.39 -10.01 -22.11
CA THR A 131 1.63 -8.90 -22.73
C THR A 131 2.53 -8.01 -23.58
N ILE A 132 1.92 -7.15 -24.39
CA ILE A 132 2.63 -6.15 -25.20
C ILE A 132 2.76 -4.81 -24.45
N GLU A 133 3.72 -3.97 -24.85
CA GLU A 133 3.96 -2.66 -24.22
C GLU A 133 2.72 -1.76 -24.19
N GLN A 134 1.86 -1.82 -25.21
CA GLN A 134 0.63 -1.02 -25.23
C GLN A 134 -0.32 -1.40 -24.10
N GLU A 135 -0.50 -2.70 -23.83
CA GLU A 135 -1.35 -3.17 -22.73
C GLU A 135 -0.76 -2.75 -21.39
N ILE A 136 0.56 -2.87 -21.24
CA ILE A 136 1.31 -2.42 -20.05
C ILE A 136 1.07 -0.92 -19.82
N HIS A 137 1.24 -0.10 -20.86
CA HIS A 137 1.00 1.34 -20.82
C HIS A 137 -0.43 1.65 -20.37
N ASP A 138 -1.42 1.03 -21.01
CA ASP A 138 -2.83 1.27 -20.72
C ASP A 138 -3.18 0.92 -19.25
N THR A 139 -2.65 -0.20 -18.74
CA THR A 139 -2.84 -0.59 -17.33
C THR A 139 -2.18 0.41 -16.38
N ILE A 140 -0.96 0.88 -16.67
CA ILE A 140 -0.27 1.87 -15.86
C ILE A 140 -1.08 3.17 -15.82
N GLU A 141 -1.47 3.71 -16.99
CA GLU A 141 -2.23 4.96 -17.06
C GLU A 141 -3.55 4.86 -16.28
N ARG A 142 -4.29 3.75 -16.40
CA ARG A 142 -5.50 3.53 -15.58
C ARG A 142 -5.23 3.56 -14.08
N LEU A 143 -4.12 2.95 -13.62
CA LEU A 143 -3.74 3.02 -12.20
C LEU A 143 -3.41 4.45 -11.78
N LEU A 144 -2.73 5.22 -12.62
CA LEU A 144 -2.39 6.61 -12.34
C LEU A 144 -3.64 7.51 -12.32
N GLU A 145 -4.58 7.29 -13.24
CA GLU A 145 -5.88 7.95 -13.30
C GLU A 145 -6.72 7.68 -12.04
N LEU A 146 -6.67 6.45 -11.53
CA LEU A 146 -7.28 6.08 -10.24
C LEU A 146 -6.59 6.73 -9.03
N GLY A 147 -5.46 7.40 -9.22
CA GLY A 147 -4.75 8.13 -8.17
C GLY A 147 -3.52 7.43 -7.60
N VAL A 148 -3.23 6.19 -8.02
CA VAL A 148 -2.10 5.39 -7.51
C VAL A 148 -0.78 6.14 -7.69
N LYS A 149 0.01 6.22 -6.61
CA LYS A 149 1.31 6.93 -6.58
C LYS A 149 2.50 5.99 -6.66
N LYS A 150 2.35 4.73 -6.22
CA LYS A 150 3.43 3.73 -6.20
C LYS A 150 2.94 2.37 -6.69
N ILE A 151 3.68 1.78 -7.61
CA ILE A 151 3.32 0.51 -8.26
C ILE A 151 4.50 -0.45 -8.13
N PHE A 152 4.29 -1.59 -7.45
CA PHE A 152 5.29 -2.63 -7.21
C PHE A 152 4.90 -3.93 -7.95
N PRO A 153 5.23 -4.05 -9.24
CA PRO A 153 4.98 -5.26 -10.03
C PRO A 153 5.93 -6.39 -9.60
N ILE A 154 5.38 -7.49 -9.10
CA ILE A 154 6.12 -8.70 -8.71
C ILE A 154 5.55 -9.95 -9.39
N HIS A 155 6.15 -11.11 -9.14
CA HIS A 155 5.66 -12.42 -9.62
C HIS A 155 5.31 -12.42 -11.12
N CYS A 156 4.03 -12.63 -11.45
CA CYS A 156 3.50 -12.79 -12.81
C CYS A 156 3.40 -11.50 -13.64
N SER A 157 3.82 -10.33 -13.13
CA SER A 157 3.83 -9.08 -13.92
C SER A 157 4.82 -9.11 -15.09
N GLY A 158 5.88 -9.93 -15.02
CA GLY A 158 6.87 -10.07 -16.09
C GLY A 158 7.97 -9.00 -16.13
N ASP A 159 9.08 -9.34 -16.80
CA ASP A 159 10.25 -8.46 -16.89
C ASP A 159 9.99 -7.26 -17.80
N LEU A 160 9.19 -7.43 -18.85
CA LEU A 160 8.82 -6.33 -19.75
C LEU A 160 8.07 -5.23 -18.98
N PHE A 161 7.08 -5.56 -18.15
CA PHE A 161 6.37 -4.59 -17.32
C PHE A 161 7.32 -3.83 -16.38
N ARG A 162 8.23 -4.56 -15.72
CA ARG A 162 9.22 -3.98 -14.80
C ARG A 162 10.17 -3.02 -15.52
N GLN A 163 10.67 -3.39 -16.70
CA GLN A 163 11.55 -2.55 -17.51
C GLN A 163 10.83 -1.31 -18.03
N TYR A 164 9.62 -1.49 -18.57
CA TYR A 164 8.79 -0.39 -19.07
C TYR A 164 8.52 0.65 -17.99
N MET A 165 8.14 0.22 -16.77
CA MET A 165 7.96 1.11 -15.63
C MET A 165 9.26 1.82 -15.22
N ALA A 166 10.39 1.12 -15.21
CA ALA A 166 11.68 1.70 -14.85
C ALA A 166 12.12 2.81 -15.82
N ASP A 167 11.85 2.61 -17.12
CA ASP A 167 12.25 3.54 -18.18
C ASP A 167 11.29 4.74 -18.30
N HIS A 168 9.98 4.50 -18.18
CA HIS A 168 8.95 5.51 -18.47
C HIS A 168 8.33 6.15 -17.21
N TYR A 169 8.26 5.42 -16.08
CA TYR A 169 7.60 5.86 -14.84
C TYR A 169 8.48 5.67 -13.59
N PRO A 170 9.75 6.13 -13.59
CA PRO A 170 10.69 5.85 -12.50
C PRO A 170 10.27 6.43 -11.14
N GLN A 171 9.38 7.43 -11.11
CA GLN A 171 8.88 8.00 -9.86
C GLN A 171 7.79 7.15 -9.22
N GLN A 172 7.02 6.42 -10.01
CA GLN A 172 5.93 5.56 -9.58
C GLN A 172 6.40 4.12 -9.38
N TYR A 173 7.42 3.70 -10.11
CA TYR A 173 7.98 2.35 -10.04
C TYR A 173 8.57 2.06 -8.66
N GLY A 174 8.17 0.91 -8.12
CA GLY A 174 8.74 0.32 -6.93
C GLY A 174 9.30 -1.07 -7.22
N GLN A 175 10.56 -1.30 -6.87
CA GLN A 175 11.17 -2.62 -6.98
C GLN A 175 10.95 -3.42 -5.70
N ALA A 176 10.39 -4.62 -5.81
CA ALA A 176 10.24 -5.57 -4.71
C ALA A 176 10.67 -6.98 -5.16
N ASN A 177 11.38 -7.68 -4.28
CA ASN A 177 11.85 -9.06 -4.46
C ASN A 177 11.68 -9.82 -3.15
N VAL A 178 12.01 -11.11 -3.12
CA VAL A 178 12.05 -11.90 -1.88
C VAL A 178 12.91 -11.18 -0.83
N GLY A 179 12.37 -10.99 0.37
CA GLY A 179 13.03 -10.28 1.47
C GLY A 179 12.85 -8.76 1.47
N PHE A 180 12.14 -8.19 0.49
CA PHE A 180 11.78 -6.78 0.47
C PHE A 180 11.00 -6.38 1.73
N GLN A 181 11.37 -5.23 2.30
CA GLN A 181 10.70 -4.63 3.45
C GLN A 181 10.46 -3.17 3.16
N MET A 182 9.27 -2.70 3.53
CA MET A 182 8.90 -1.30 3.42
C MET A 182 8.36 -0.82 4.76
N THR A 183 8.69 0.43 5.09
CA THR A 183 8.07 1.16 6.19
C THR A 183 7.39 2.39 5.62
N ILE A 184 6.07 2.49 5.83
CA ILE A 184 5.31 3.69 5.51
C ILE A 184 5.24 4.51 6.79
N ASN A 185 6.05 5.57 6.86
CA ASN A 185 6.07 6.44 8.03
C ASN A 185 4.91 7.44 7.98
N ILE A 186 3.99 7.31 8.92
CA ILE A 186 2.92 8.30 9.15
C ILE A 186 3.51 9.42 10.02
N PHE A 187 4.47 10.18 9.49
CA PHE A 187 4.86 11.41 10.17
C PHE A 187 3.77 12.44 9.93
N THR A 188 2.85 12.57 10.89
CA THR A 188 1.95 13.71 10.98
C THR A 188 2.82 14.93 11.29
N ILE A 189 3.31 15.62 10.26
CA ILE A 189 3.79 16.98 10.43
C ILE A 189 2.53 17.81 10.68
N ASN A 190 2.22 18.03 11.96
CA ASN A 190 1.05 18.80 12.34
C ASN A 190 1.21 20.22 11.73
N PRO A 191 0.38 20.64 10.76
CA PRO A 191 0.55 21.93 10.09
C PRO A 191 0.45 23.07 11.10
N ILE A 192 -0.28 22.89 12.20
CA ILE A 192 -0.36 23.86 13.30
C ILE A 192 1.01 24.05 13.95
N VAL A 193 1.80 22.98 14.14
CA VAL A 193 3.16 23.10 14.70
C VAL A 193 4.05 23.86 13.72
N TYR A 194 3.93 23.64 12.41
CA TYR A 194 4.68 24.40 11.41
C TYR A 194 4.29 25.89 11.42
N PHE A 195 2.98 26.19 11.47
CA PHE A 195 2.44 27.55 11.59
C PHE A 195 2.63 28.22 12.94
N VAL A 196 2.98 27.50 14.01
CA VAL A 196 3.31 28.12 15.31
C VAL A 196 4.82 28.31 15.41
N VAL A 197 5.60 27.32 14.99
CA VAL A 197 7.07 27.33 15.07
C VAL A 197 7.66 28.34 14.08
N ILE A 198 7.17 28.43 12.84
CA ILE A 198 7.69 29.39 11.85
C ILE A 198 7.45 30.84 12.29
N PRO A 199 6.23 31.28 12.66
CA PRO A 199 6.02 32.64 13.13
C PRO A 199 6.78 32.92 14.42
N ALA A 200 6.87 31.96 15.37
CA ALA A 200 7.67 32.15 16.58
C ALA A 200 9.16 32.34 16.28
N LEU A 201 9.73 31.57 15.34
CA LEU A 201 11.11 31.74 14.87
C LEU A 201 11.32 33.08 14.16
N ILE A 202 10.39 33.50 13.29
CA ILE A 202 10.45 34.79 12.59
C ILE A 202 10.36 35.95 13.58
N VAL A 203 9.43 35.88 14.55
CA VAL A 203 9.30 36.90 15.61
C VAL A 203 10.56 36.95 16.47
N SER A 204 11.10 35.80 16.87
CA SER A 204 12.33 35.73 17.68
C SER A 204 13.56 36.25 16.91
N LEU A 205 13.71 35.92 15.62
CA LEU A 205 14.76 36.49 14.77
C LEU A 205 14.61 38.01 14.58
N THR A 206 13.37 38.50 14.43
CA THR A 206 13.10 39.94 14.30
C THR A 206 13.45 40.69 15.59
N VAL A 207 13.17 40.08 16.76
CA VAL A 207 13.55 40.63 18.07
C VAL A 207 15.06 40.60 18.28
N LEU A 208 15.74 39.52 17.90
CA LEU A 208 17.20 39.40 17.97
C LEU A 208 17.89 40.43 17.06
N THR A 209 17.48 40.54 15.80
CA THR A 209 18.04 41.53 14.86
C THR A 209 17.71 42.97 15.28
N GLY A 210 16.51 43.23 15.79
CA GLY A 210 16.11 44.53 16.34
C GLY A 210 16.92 44.95 17.59
N TRP A 211 17.33 44.00 18.43
CA TRP A 211 18.18 44.25 19.59
C TRP A 211 19.63 44.60 19.21
N PHE A 212 20.17 43.95 18.17
CA PHE A 212 21.51 44.28 17.67
C PHE A 212 21.57 45.65 16.95
N ILE A 213 20.47 46.11 16.35
CA ILE A 213 20.43 47.42 15.66
C ILE A 213 20.28 48.61 16.65
N ARG A 214 19.71 48.41 17.85
CA ARG A 214 19.46 49.52 18.80
C ARG A 214 20.62 49.93 19.71
N LYS A 215 21.79 49.27 19.67
CA LYS A 215 22.89 49.57 20.61
C LYS A 215 23.99 50.52 20.11
N LYS A 216 23.80 51.21 18.98
CA LYS A 216 24.83 52.13 18.43
C LYS A 216 24.33 53.52 18.03
N ILE A 217 23.52 54.18 18.88
CA ILE A 217 23.37 55.65 18.82
C ILE A 217 23.31 56.21 20.25
N LYS A 218 24.48 56.46 20.84
CA LYS A 218 24.64 57.49 21.88
C LYS A 218 25.40 58.66 21.26
N ARG A 219 24.65 59.74 21.01
CA ARG A 219 25.17 61.07 20.67
C ARG A 219 26.02 61.59 21.83
N SER A 220 27.23 62.08 21.55
CA SER A 220 27.87 63.10 22.36
C SER A 220 27.84 64.43 21.61
N LYS A 221 27.27 65.44 22.28
CA LYS A 221 27.34 66.87 21.95
C LYS A 221 28.34 67.49 22.92
N ALA A 222 29.31 68.24 22.43
CA ALA A 222 30.07 69.29 23.13
C ALA A 222 30.87 70.05 22.05
N SER A 223 30.43 71.22 21.60
CA SER A 223 30.76 72.58 22.10
C SER A 223 32.19 73.03 21.78
N SER A 224 32.33 74.04 20.92
CA SER A 224 33.13 75.24 21.21
C SER A 224 32.79 76.35 20.21
N ASN A 225 32.84 77.58 20.73
CA ASN A 225 32.79 78.87 20.05
C ASN A 225 33.76 78.98 18.87
#